data_AF-J3MIW0-F1
#
_entry.id   AF-J3MIW0-F1
#
_cell.length_a   1.000
_cell.length_b   1.000
_cell.length_c   1.000
_cell.angle_alpha   90.00
_cell.angle_beta   90.00
_cell.angle_gamma   90.00
#
_symmetry.space_group_name_H-M   'P 1'
#
loop_
_entity.id
_entity.type
_entity.pdbx_description
1 polymer ?
#
loop_
_entity_poly.entity_id
_entity_poly.type
_entity_poly.pdbx_seq_one_letter_code
_entity_poly.pdbx_strand_id
1 'polypeptide(L)'
;MATIGYDLSWTREADDTNWYQMVQQFVQKSEWMVFLVQFFSFSLCSVVIDAVSSYVFGEDVGFGGVFRCTTGLADRFGRNRVFNTPLCEQGIAGFAVGLAAMIVNEAAKFRYRSGNEFNCGGLTIRSPYGAVGHGGHYHSQSPEAFFCHVPGLKWLYRLSVEKVPEEDYMLPLSQAEVIRKGSDITLVGWGAQLGVLEQACEDAAKDGISCELIDLRTLIPWDREMVEASVSKTGKLLVSHEAPITGGFGAEIAASITERCFQRLEAPVARVCGLDTPFPLVYETFYMPTKNKGPKFAVVKHTERKEAGRNSLGEKHTVETVEAISILTGVRALFDAAESAFGAGAHILVANAGVLDDRYPHLANTPTADFDRTIAINLRGAFLCLREAANRLPRGGGGRIVAITSSVVASLPLGYSAYTASKAAVEAMVRTMAKELKGTRITANCVAPGPVATDMFFAGKDDEWVRRTVEANPMGRLGDPGDIAAMVGFLCTDAAEWTNGQVIRVNGGYVS
;
A
#
# COMPACT_ATOMS: atom_id res chain seq x y z
N MET A 1 -37.33 -10.06 34.03
CA MET A 1 -37.26 -8.59 34.06
C MET A 1 -36.09 -8.18 33.19
N ALA A 2 -36.20 -7.50 32.06
CA ALA A 2 -37.34 -7.12 31.24
C ALA A 2 -36.83 -7.08 29.79
N THR A 3 -37.57 -7.71 28.89
CA THR A 3 -37.38 -7.70 27.43
C THR A 3 -38.05 -6.42 26.89
N ILE A 4 -37.38 -5.66 26.02
CA ILE A 4 -38.04 -4.60 25.24
C ILE A 4 -37.85 -4.95 23.77
N GLY A 5 -38.90 -5.51 23.17
CA GLY A 5 -39.07 -5.62 21.73
C GLY A 5 -39.68 -4.33 21.20
N TYR A 6 -39.27 -3.90 20.01
CA TYR A 6 -39.95 -2.84 19.28
C TYR A 6 -40.92 -3.47 18.30
N ASP A 7 -42.21 -3.30 18.61
CA ASP A 7 -43.34 -3.53 17.71
C ASP A 7 -43.46 -2.31 16.78
N LEU A 8 -43.46 -2.56 15.46
CA LEU A 8 -43.65 -1.55 14.43
C LEU A 8 -45.02 -1.78 13.79
N SER A 9 -46.09 -1.38 14.49
CA SER A 9 -47.40 -1.17 13.88
C SER A 9 -47.59 0.33 13.61
N TRP A 10 -47.51 0.70 12.34
CA TRP A 10 -47.85 2.05 11.88
C TRP A 10 -49.31 2.07 11.43
N THR A 11 -50.19 2.65 12.24
CA THR A 11 -51.53 3.04 11.80
C THR A 11 -51.42 4.36 11.02
N ARG A 12 -51.85 4.32 9.76
CA ARG A 12 -52.09 5.49 8.90
C ARG A 12 -53.24 6.30 9.50
N GLU A 13 -52.97 7.51 9.98
CA GLU A 13 -53.86 8.69 9.97
C GLU A 13 -53.27 9.81 10.84
N ALA A 14 -52.62 10.81 10.22
CA ALA A 14 -52.44 12.14 10.80
C ALA A 14 -52.05 13.16 9.69
N ASP A 15 -52.69 14.32 9.74
CA ASP A 15 -52.81 15.38 8.73
C ASP A 15 -51.51 16.03 8.19
N ASP A 16 -51.61 16.46 6.93
CA ASP A 16 -50.58 16.94 5.99
C ASP A 16 -49.99 18.34 6.26
N THR A 17 -50.03 18.88 7.49
CA THR A 17 -49.60 20.27 7.74
C THR A 17 -48.53 20.47 8.81
N ASN A 18 -47.92 19.40 9.34
CA ASN A 18 -46.95 19.54 10.43
C ASN A 18 -45.56 18.91 10.19
N TRP A 19 -45.24 18.51 8.95
CA TRP A 19 -43.94 17.91 8.63
C TRP A 19 -42.78 18.91 8.74
N TYR A 20 -42.97 20.17 8.31
CA TYR A 20 -41.92 21.19 8.34
C TYR A 20 -41.51 21.54 9.79
N GLN A 21 -42.44 21.62 10.73
CA GLN A 21 -42.11 21.86 12.15
C GLN A 21 -41.53 20.62 12.83
N MET A 22 -41.95 19.40 12.45
CA MET A 22 -41.34 18.15 12.95
C MET A 22 -39.89 18.02 12.49
N VAL A 23 -39.61 18.30 11.21
CA VAL A 23 -38.23 18.30 10.69
C VAL A 23 -37.42 19.38 11.38
N GLN A 24 -37.92 20.61 11.52
CA GLN A 24 -37.26 21.69 12.26
C GLN A 24 -37.01 21.38 13.75
N GLN A 25 -37.92 20.67 14.42
CA GLN A 25 -37.72 20.22 15.82
C GLN A 25 -36.73 19.06 15.95
N PHE A 26 -36.63 18.19 14.94
CA PHE A 26 -35.64 17.12 14.87
C PHE A 26 -34.23 17.67 14.55
N VAL A 27 -34.20 18.71 13.72
CA VAL A 27 -33.07 19.55 13.30
C VAL A 27 -32.53 20.41 14.46
N GLN A 28 -33.39 21.01 15.30
CA GLN A 28 -32.95 21.81 16.46
C GLN A 28 -32.40 20.97 17.62
N LYS A 29 -32.73 19.67 17.70
CA LYS A 29 -32.32 18.80 18.82
C LYS A 29 -31.05 18.00 18.57
N SER A 30 -30.45 18.09 17.38
CA SER A 30 -29.29 17.29 16.98
C SER A 30 -28.18 18.22 16.50
N GLU A 31 -27.19 18.50 17.34
CA GLU A 31 -25.99 19.25 16.92
C GLU A 31 -25.34 18.56 15.71
N TRP A 32 -25.13 19.33 14.65
CA TRP A 32 -25.17 18.86 13.26
C TRP A 32 -23.91 18.16 12.73
N MET A 33 -24.11 16.99 12.11
CA MET A 33 -23.16 16.32 11.23
C MET A 33 -23.91 15.89 9.96
N VAL A 34 -23.55 16.44 8.79
CA VAL A 34 -24.24 16.18 7.50
C VAL A 34 -23.52 15.06 6.76
N PHE A 35 -24.23 13.99 6.42
CA PHE A 35 -23.68 12.90 5.61
C PHE A 35 -23.46 13.34 4.15
N LEU A 36 -22.41 12.83 3.50
CA LEU A 36 -22.02 13.19 2.12
C LEU A 36 -23.17 13.10 1.10
N VAL A 37 -24.05 12.11 1.24
CA VAL A 37 -25.25 11.94 0.40
C VAL A 37 -26.22 13.12 0.54
N GLN A 38 -26.42 13.58 1.77
CA GLN A 38 -27.34 14.66 2.09
C GLN A 38 -26.80 16.00 1.57
N PHE A 39 -25.49 16.18 1.64
CA PHE A 39 -24.80 17.30 0.99
C PHE A 39 -25.00 17.33 -0.54
N PHE A 40 -24.85 16.19 -1.23
CA PHE A 40 -25.08 16.15 -2.68
C PHE A 40 -26.52 16.53 -3.04
N SER A 41 -27.49 16.08 -2.26
CA SER A 41 -28.89 16.49 -2.44
C SER A 41 -29.07 18.00 -2.26
N PHE A 42 -28.42 18.62 -1.26
CA PHE A 42 -28.44 20.08 -1.06
C PHE A 42 -27.81 20.83 -2.24
N SER A 43 -26.59 20.47 -2.63
CA SER A 43 -25.88 21.12 -3.75
C SER A 43 -26.64 21.00 -5.07
N LEU A 44 -27.24 19.83 -5.36
CA LEU A 44 -28.11 19.65 -6.51
C LEU A 44 -29.37 20.51 -6.43
N CYS A 45 -29.95 20.63 -5.24
CA CYS A 45 -31.11 21.48 -5.02
C CYS A 45 -30.80 22.93 -5.38
N SER A 46 -29.69 23.48 -4.87
CA SER A 46 -29.30 24.86 -5.14
C SER A 46 -29.01 25.12 -6.61
N VAL A 47 -28.25 24.24 -7.28
CA VAL A 47 -27.98 24.37 -8.73
C VAL A 47 -29.26 24.33 -9.57
N VAL A 48 -30.26 23.56 -9.14
CA VAL A 48 -31.55 23.44 -9.85
C VAL A 48 -32.46 24.65 -9.57
N ILE A 49 -32.31 25.30 -8.42
CA ILE A 49 -32.95 26.58 -8.06
C ILE A 49 -32.34 27.72 -8.89
N ASP A 50 -31.01 27.84 -8.90
CA ASP A 50 -30.31 29.01 -9.44
C ASP A 50 -30.27 29.03 -10.97
N ALA A 51 -30.20 27.87 -11.61
CA ALA A 51 -30.18 27.76 -13.06
C ALA A 51 -31.47 27.13 -13.59
N VAL A 52 -32.39 27.94 -14.12
CA VAL A 52 -33.64 27.46 -14.75
C VAL A 52 -33.38 26.46 -15.88
N SER A 53 -32.21 26.53 -16.52
CA SER A 53 -31.77 25.66 -17.62
C SER A 53 -31.09 24.35 -17.18
N SER A 54 -31.03 24.04 -15.88
CA SER A 54 -30.37 22.83 -15.39
C SER A 54 -31.32 21.64 -15.32
N TYR A 55 -30.79 20.47 -15.69
CA TYR A 55 -31.50 19.19 -15.76
C TYR A 55 -30.69 18.11 -15.04
N VAL A 56 -31.38 17.13 -14.45
CA VAL A 56 -30.80 15.95 -13.82
C VAL A 56 -31.44 14.72 -14.46
N PHE A 57 -30.62 13.84 -15.02
CA PHE A 57 -31.10 12.62 -15.66
C PHE A 57 -30.12 11.48 -15.44
N GLY A 58 -30.63 10.25 -15.47
CA GLY A 58 -29.87 9.02 -15.26
C GLY A 58 -30.78 7.86 -14.89
N GLU A 59 -30.21 6.71 -14.60
CA GLU A 59 -30.97 5.56 -14.10
C GLU A 59 -31.47 5.87 -12.68
N ASP A 60 -32.77 5.65 -12.45
CA ASP A 60 -33.39 5.70 -11.12
C ASP A 60 -33.34 7.04 -10.35
N VAL A 61 -32.88 8.13 -11.00
CA VAL A 61 -32.77 9.45 -10.37
C VAL A 61 -34.12 10.06 -9.97
N GLY A 62 -35.20 9.69 -10.66
CA GLY A 62 -36.54 10.26 -10.50
C GLY A 62 -37.20 9.95 -9.15
N PHE A 63 -36.89 8.81 -8.53
CA PHE A 63 -37.37 8.49 -7.17
C PHE A 63 -36.37 8.87 -6.07
N GLY A 64 -35.16 9.30 -6.46
CA GLY A 64 -34.12 9.74 -5.54
C GLY A 64 -32.75 9.09 -5.74
N GLY A 65 -32.64 8.13 -6.67
CA GLY A 65 -31.42 7.38 -6.93
C GLY A 65 -31.14 6.30 -5.87
N VAL A 66 -30.41 5.26 -6.25
CA VAL A 66 -30.07 4.12 -5.38
C VAL A 66 -29.24 4.53 -4.14
N PHE A 67 -28.51 5.64 -4.23
CA PHE A 67 -27.76 6.25 -3.13
C PHE A 67 -28.48 7.45 -2.49
N ARG A 68 -29.74 7.74 -2.86
CA ARG A 68 -30.56 8.84 -2.32
C ARG A 68 -30.04 10.27 -2.55
N CYS A 69 -29.12 10.46 -3.50
CA CYS A 69 -28.54 11.76 -3.83
C CYS A 69 -29.49 12.72 -4.56
N THR A 70 -30.64 12.24 -5.05
CA THR A 70 -31.64 13.07 -5.76
C THR A 70 -33.02 13.03 -5.12
N THR A 71 -33.13 12.52 -3.89
CA THR A 71 -34.40 12.38 -3.17
C THR A 71 -35.12 13.73 -3.05
N GLY A 72 -36.40 13.76 -3.42
CA GLY A 72 -37.25 14.95 -3.35
C GLY A 72 -37.04 15.99 -4.46
N LEU A 73 -36.02 15.83 -5.33
CA LEU A 73 -35.78 16.81 -6.41
C LEU A 73 -36.86 16.77 -7.49
N ALA A 74 -37.34 15.58 -7.87
CA ALA A 74 -38.38 15.45 -8.89
C ALA A 74 -39.73 16.02 -8.45
N ASP A 75 -40.07 15.87 -7.17
CA ASP A 75 -41.30 16.45 -6.60
C ASP A 75 -41.20 17.97 -6.50
N ARG A 76 -40.01 18.49 -6.15
CA ARG A 76 -39.77 19.93 -5.99
C ARG A 76 -39.65 20.70 -7.30
N PHE A 77 -38.97 20.13 -8.31
CA PHE A 77 -38.63 20.84 -9.56
C PHE A 77 -39.35 20.31 -10.79
N GLY A 78 -40.16 19.26 -10.62
CA GLY A 78 -40.95 18.64 -11.66
C GLY A 78 -40.18 17.56 -12.43
N ARG A 79 -40.92 16.54 -12.86
CA ARG A 79 -40.41 15.39 -13.62
C ARG A 79 -39.87 15.73 -15.01
N ASN A 80 -40.08 16.96 -15.49
CA ASN A 80 -39.49 17.42 -16.75
C ASN A 80 -38.02 17.84 -16.60
N ARG A 81 -37.57 18.14 -15.37
CA ARG A 81 -36.20 18.55 -15.04
C ARG A 81 -35.40 17.45 -14.35
N VAL A 82 -36.08 16.53 -13.68
CA VAL A 82 -35.48 15.36 -13.02
C VAL A 82 -36.17 14.10 -13.51
N PHE A 83 -35.54 13.36 -14.41
CA PHE A 83 -36.17 12.22 -15.08
C PHE A 83 -35.25 11.02 -15.28
N ASN A 84 -35.87 9.84 -15.31
CA ASN A 84 -35.16 8.59 -15.58
C ASN A 84 -34.84 8.46 -17.08
N THR A 85 -33.66 7.92 -17.37
CA THR A 85 -33.34 7.36 -18.70
C THR A 85 -33.79 5.88 -18.77
N PRO A 86 -34.03 5.31 -19.97
CA PRO A 86 -34.40 3.89 -20.10
C PRO A 86 -33.37 2.94 -19.46
N LEU A 87 -33.85 1.87 -18.77
CA LEU A 87 -33.03 0.74 -18.30
C LEU A 87 -32.68 -0.16 -19.49
N CYS A 88 -31.40 -0.24 -19.83
CA CYS A 88 -30.91 -1.16 -20.86
C CYS A 88 -29.56 -1.76 -20.42
N GLU A 89 -29.60 -2.96 -19.83
CA GLU A 89 -28.49 -3.67 -19.21
C GLU A 89 -27.53 -4.30 -20.23
N GLN A 90 -28.00 -4.60 -21.45
CA GLN A 90 -27.09 -4.87 -22.59
C GLN A 90 -26.36 -3.60 -23.05
N GLY A 91 -26.92 -2.45 -22.67
CA GLY A 91 -26.35 -1.13 -22.78
C GLY A 91 -25.43 -0.76 -21.61
N ILE A 92 -25.48 -1.28 -20.39
CA ILE A 92 -24.65 -0.72 -19.29
C ILE A 92 -23.13 -0.78 -19.59
N ALA A 93 -22.62 -1.89 -20.13
CA ALA A 93 -21.23 -1.97 -20.58
C ALA A 93 -21.00 -1.19 -21.89
N GLY A 94 -21.91 -1.27 -22.87
CA GLY A 94 -21.80 -0.56 -24.16
C GLY A 94 -22.04 0.95 -24.09
N PHE A 95 -22.79 1.40 -23.10
CA PHE A 95 -23.10 2.77 -22.70
C PHE A 95 -22.02 3.28 -21.78
N ALA A 96 -21.46 2.50 -20.85
CA ALA A 96 -20.26 2.92 -20.12
C ALA A 96 -19.06 3.08 -21.08
N VAL A 97 -18.85 2.13 -22.00
CA VAL A 97 -17.83 2.22 -23.06
C VAL A 97 -18.17 3.34 -24.05
N GLY A 98 -19.42 3.48 -24.46
CA GLY A 98 -19.89 4.52 -25.36
C GLY A 98 -19.83 5.92 -24.74
N LEU A 99 -20.20 6.07 -23.48
CA LEU A 99 -20.12 7.29 -22.68
C LEU A 99 -18.65 7.63 -22.41
N ALA A 100 -17.81 6.66 -22.04
CA ALA A 100 -16.37 6.88 -21.96
C ALA A 100 -15.80 7.34 -23.32
N ALA A 101 -16.19 6.70 -24.42
CA ALA A 101 -15.80 7.12 -25.76
C ALA A 101 -16.32 8.52 -26.12
N MET A 102 -17.56 8.87 -25.75
CA MET A 102 -18.11 10.21 -25.98
C MET A 102 -17.46 11.27 -25.08
N ILE A 103 -17.17 10.96 -23.82
CA ILE A 103 -16.47 11.85 -22.90
C ILE A 103 -15.07 12.13 -23.45
N VAL A 104 -14.34 11.08 -23.79
CA VAL A 104 -12.93 11.17 -24.20
C VAL A 104 -12.77 11.71 -25.61
N ASN A 105 -13.56 11.23 -26.59
CA ASN A 105 -13.41 11.61 -27.99
C ASN A 105 -14.17 12.89 -28.35
N GLU A 106 -15.34 13.11 -27.75
CA GLU A 106 -16.22 14.22 -28.13
C GLU A 106 -16.18 15.37 -27.11
N ALA A 107 -16.63 15.13 -25.87
CA ALA A 107 -16.84 16.20 -24.89
C ALA A 107 -15.54 16.92 -24.53
N ALA A 108 -14.47 16.18 -24.22
CA ALA A 108 -13.16 16.73 -23.89
C ALA A 108 -12.59 17.62 -25.01
N LYS A 109 -12.90 17.28 -26.27
CA LYS A 109 -12.34 17.93 -27.46
C LYS A 109 -13.29 18.99 -28.05
N PHE A 110 -14.52 19.09 -27.57
CA PHE A 110 -15.59 19.85 -28.24
C PHE A 110 -15.28 21.33 -28.41
N ARG A 111 -14.75 21.97 -27.35
CA ARG A 111 -14.32 23.37 -27.39
C ARG A 111 -13.10 23.56 -28.30
N TYR A 112 -12.13 22.66 -28.21
CA TYR A 112 -10.89 22.75 -28.98
C TYR A 112 -11.13 22.56 -30.48
N ARG A 113 -11.88 21.52 -30.86
CA ARG A 113 -12.16 21.19 -32.27
C ARG A 113 -13.03 22.22 -33.00
N SER A 114 -13.81 22.99 -32.25
CA SER A 114 -14.66 24.05 -32.80
C SER A 114 -13.99 25.42 -32.76
N GLY A 115 -12.73 25.53 -32.33
CA GLY A 115 -12.07 26.84 -32.20
C GLY A 115 -12.80 27.77 -31.21
N ASN A 116 -13.42 27.19 -30.17
CA ASN A 116 -14.26 27.88 -29.18
C ASN A 116 -15.62 28.39 -29.68
N GLU A 117 -16.07 28.01 -30.89
CA GLU A 117 -17.41 28.35 -31.38
C GLU A 117 -18.51 27.58 -30.63
N PHE A 118 -18.24 26.33 -30.22
CA PHE A 118 -19.17 25.52 -29.42
C PHE A 118 -18.47 24.89 -28.22
N ASN A 119 -19.20 24.66 -27.12
CA ASN A 119 -18.64 23.99 -25.95
C ASN A 119 -19.71 23.25 -25.13
N CYS A 120 -19.28 22.28 -24.34
CA CYS A 120 -20.11 21.58 -23.36
C CYS A 120 -19.66 21.89 -21.92
N GLY A 121 -19.22 23.13 -21.66
CA GLY A 121 -18.65 23.52 -20.36
C GLY A 121 -19.64 23.47 -19.19
N GLY A 122 -20.96 23.47 -19.48
CA GLY A 122 -22.01 23.28 -18.48
C GLY A 122 -22.29 21.81 -18.12
N LEU A 123 -21.62 20.85 -18.76
CA LEU A 123 -21.79 19.43 -18.47
C LEU A 123 -21.03 19.05 -17.19
N THR A 124 -21.71 18.38 -16.26
CA THR A 124 -21.09 17.75 -15.09
C THR A 124 -21.60 16.32 -14.97
N ILE A 125 -20.69 15.35 -14.92
CA ILE A 125 -20.99 13.93 -14.74
C ILE A 125 -20.63 13.55 -13.31
N ARG A 126 -21.56 12.90 -12.61
CA ARG A 126 -21.37 12.41 -11.24
C ARG A 126 -21.56 10.91 -11.23
N SER A 127 -20.62 10.19 -10.63
CA SER A 127 -20.68 8.74 -10.46
C SER A 127 -20.18 8.37 -9.06
N PRO A 128 -20.80 7.40 -8.37
CA PRO A 128 -20.17 6.74 -7.24
C PRO A 128 -18.84 6.14 -7.65
N TYR A 129 -17.87 6.12 -6.74
CA TYR A 129 -16.53 5.58 -6.96
C TYR A 129 -15.98 4.99 -5.65
N GLY A 130 -14.89 4.24 -5.76
CA GLY A 130 -14.07 3.82 -4.63
C GLY A 130 -14.62 2.60 -3.89
N ALA A 131 -13.77 2.07 -3.01
CA ALA A 131 -14.02 0.90 -2.20
C ALA A 131 -15.20 1.09 -1.22
N VAL A 132 -15.98 0.02 -0.99
CA VAL A 132 -17.17 0.06 -0.12
C VAL A 132 -17.24 -1.11 0.87
N GLY A 133 -16.18 -1.90 1.00
CA GLY A 133 -16.04 -3.06 1.87
C GLY A 133 -16.50 -4.39 1.25
N HIS A 134 -17.43 -4.34 0.29
CA HIS A 134 -18.06 -5.53 -0.29
C HIS A 134 -18.54 -5.31 -1.74
N GLY A 135 -17.95 -4.36 -2.47
CA GLY A 135 -18.41 -3.99 -3.81
C GLY A 135 -17.92 -4.91 -4.93
N GLY A 136 -16.85 -5.68 -4.66
CA GLY A 136 -16.21 -6.57 -5.64
C GLY A 136 -15.74 -5.80 -6.88
N HIS A 137 -15.78 -6.48 -8.04
CA HIS A 137 -15.17 -5.98 -9.28
C HIS A 137 -15.83 -4.72 -9.86
N TYR A 138 -17.13 -4.50 -9.65
CA TYR A 138 -17.90 -3.50 -10.41
C TYR A 138 -18.49 -2.38 -9.56
N HIS A 139 -18.39 -2.45 -8.23
CA HIS A 139 -18.88 -1.41 -7.32
C HIS A 139 -17.79 -0.84 -6.41
N SER A 140 -16.52 -0.99 -6.81
CA SER A 140 -15.37 -0.57 -5.99
C SER A 140 -14.26 0.14 -6.79
N GLN A 141 -14.50 0.40 -8.08
CA GLN A 141 -13.46 0.91 -8.97
C GLN A 141 -13.14 2.38 -8.69
N SER A 142 -11.86 2.70 -8.89
CA SER A 142 -11.33 4.06 -8.93
C SER A 142 -10.71 4.28 -10.33
N PRO A 143 -11.52 4.73 -11.31
CA PRO A 143 -11.12 4.78 -12.72
C PRO A 143 -10.46 6.09 -13.14
N GLU A 144 -10.12 6.99 -12.21
CA GLU A 144 -9.64 8.34 -12.50
C GLU A 144 -8.46 8.38 -13.49
N ALA A 145 -7.54 7.43 -13.38
CA ALA A 145 -6.32 7.42 -14.17
C ALA A 145 -6.61 7.32 -15.68
N PHE A 146 -7.69 6.64 -16.07
CA PHE A 146 -8.15 6.56 -17.46
C PHE A 146 -8.59 7.92 -18.02
N PHE A 147 -9.08 8.82 -17.17
CA PHE A 147 -9.53 10.15 -17.60
C PHE A 147 -8.46 11.22 -17.41
N CYS A 148 -7.50 11.01 -16.49
CA CYS A 148 -6.42 11.94 -16.23
C CYS A 148 -5.49 12.15 -17.43
N HIS A 149 -5.41 11.20 -18.36
CA HIS A 149 -4.64 11.33 -19.60
C HIS A 149 -5.41 12.00 -20.75
N VAL A 150 -6.59 12.60 -20.49
CA VAL A 150 -7.46 13.18 -21.52
C VAL A 150 -7.59 14.69 -21.33
N PRO A 151 -6.83 15.50 -22.09
CA PRO A 151 -6.92 16.95 -22.03
C PRO A 151 -8.32 17.48 -22.36
N GLY A 152 -8.77 18.49 -21.62
CA GLY A 152 -10.09 19.11 -21.78
C GLY A 152 -11.12 18.68 -20.73
N LEU A 153 -10.80 17.67 -19.90
CA LEU A 153 -11.62 17.26 -18.76
C LEU A 153 -11.11 17.87 -17.45
N LYS A 154 -11.99 17.88 -16.44
CA LYS A 154 -11.63 18.11 -15.03
C LYS A 154 -12.15 16.95 -14.19
N TRP A 155 -11.34 16.43 -13.27
CA TRP A 155 -11.69 15.28 -12.44
C TRP A 155 -11.47 15.59 -10.95
N LEU A 156 -12.45 15.22 -10.12
CA LEU A 156 -12.63 15.71 -8.76
C LEU A 156 -12.91 14.57 -7.78
N TYR A 157 -12.31 14.68 -6.59
CA TYR A 157 -12.59 13.86 -5.42
C TYR A 157 -12.94 14.77 -4.24
N ARG A 158 -13.83 14.32 -3.36
CA ARG A 158 -14.17 15.04 -2.12
C ARG A 158 -14.16 14.08 -0.93
N LEU A 159 -13.59 14.56 0.18
CA LEU A 159 -13.62 13.90 1.48
C LEU A 159 -15.06 13.77 2.00
N SER A 160 -15.32 12.73 2.80
CA SER A 160 -16.64 12.43 3.37
C SER A 160 -16.82 12.99 4.78
N VAL A 161 -17.99 13.60 4.98
CA VAL A 161 -18.65 14.02 6.24
C VAL A 161 -17.95 15.15 7.00
N GLU A 162 -18.48 16.36 6.84
CA GLU A 162 -18.10 17.55 7.61
C GLU A 162 -19.34 18.40 7.91
N LYS A 163 -19.16 19.45 8.71
CA LYS A 163 -20.20 20.47 8.89
C LYS A 163 -20.26 21.32 7.62
N VAL A 164 -21.34 21.16 6.86
CA VAL A 164 -21.54 21.89 5.61
C VAL A 164 -22.38 23.15 5.87
N PRO A 165 -21.96 24.32 5.34
CA PRO A 165 -22.85 25.48 5.22
C PRO A 165 -24.16 25.13 4.50
N GLU A 166 -25.28 25.70 4.97
CA GLU A 166 -26.59 25.55 4.32
C GLU A 166 -26.70 26.41 3.06
N GLU A 167 -25.94 27.51 3.00
CA GLU A 167 -25.88 28.43 1.88
C GLU A 167 -24.89 27.96 0.82
N ASP A 168 -25.09 28.42 -0.42
CA ASP A 168 -24.22 28.10 -1.53
C ASP A 168 -22.82 28.69 -1.37
N TYR A 169 -21.81 27.85 -1.62
CA TYR A 169 -20.40 28.23 -1.59
C TYR A 169 -19.61 27.53 -2.69
N MET A 170 -18.53 28.16 -3.11
CA MET A 170 -17.66 27.66 -4.18
C MET A 170 -16.28 27.33 -3.62
N LEU A 171 -15.78 26.15 -3.94
CA LEU A 171 -14.38 25.78 -3.73
C LEU A 171 -13.62 25.91 -5.06
N PRO A 172 -12.42 26.51 -5.04
CA PRO A 172 -11.62 26.64 -6.25
C PRO A 172 -11.17 25.26 -6.76
N LEU A 173 -11.36 25.02 -8.06
CA LEU A 173 -10.83 23.85 -8.74
C LEU A 173 -9.32 24.02 -8.92
N SER A 174 -8.59 22.90 -9.02
CA SER A 174 -7.14 22.90 -9.23
C SER A 174 -6.34 23.56 -8.09
N GLN A 175 -6.91 23.60 -6.89
CA GLN A 175 -6.20 23.98 -5.68
C GLN A 175 -6.23 22.81 -4.71
N ALA A 176 -5.06 22.36 -4.26
CA ALA A 176 -4.96 21.38 -3.19
C ALA A 176 -5.14 22.06 -1.82
N GLU A 177 -5.22 21.25 -0.77
CA GLU A 177 -5.34 21.73 0.60
C GLU A 177 -4.39 20.99 1.53
N VAL A 178 -3.62 21.75 2.31
CA VAL A 178 -2.80 21.19 3.39
C VAL A 178 -3.70 21.00 4.61
N ILE A 179 -4.18 19.79 4.80
CA ILE A 179 -5.08 19.44 5.92
C ILE A 179 -4.30 19.21 7.23
N ARG A 180 -3.02 18.87 7.14
CA ARG A 180 -2.11 18.78 8.30
C ARG A 180 -0.76 19.33 7.94
N LYS A 181 -0.23 20.25 8.75
CA LYS A 181 1.13 20.78 8.57
C LYS A 181 2.17 19.81 9.14
N GLY A 182 3.29 19.70 8.45
CA GLY A 182 4.44 18.89 8.90
C GLY A 182 5.76 19.37 8.32
N SER A 183 6.84 18.68 8.67
CA SER A 183 8.22 19.06 8.33
C SER A 183 9.08 17.93 7.77
N ASP A 184 8.74 16.67 8.01
CA ASP A 184 9.68 15.56 7.78
C ASP A 184 9.34 14.72 6.55
N ILE A 185 8.05 14.66 6.19
CA ILE A 185 7.55 13.97 5.00
C ILE A 185 6.22 14.57 4.52
N THR A 186 6.05 14.66 3.21
CA THR A 186 4.79 15.04 2.56
C THR A 186 4.01 13.79 2.15
N LEU A 187 2.73 13.73 2.51
CA LEU A 187 1.78 12.70 2.14
C LEU A 187 0.71 13.32 1.25
N VAL A 188 0.46 12.72 0.09
CA VAL A 188 -0.56 13.17 -0.87
C VAL A 188 -1.58 12.06 -1.09
N GLY A 189 -2.86 12.41 -0.97
CA GLY A 189 -3.97 11.54 -1.29
C GLY A 189 -5.22 12.33 -1.69
N TRP A 190 -6.32 11.61 -1.89
CA TRP A 190 -7.62 12.19 -2.22
C TRP A 190 -8.75 11.23 -1.82
N GLY A 191 -9.96 11.76 -1.65
CA GLY A 191 -11.15 10.96 -1.34
C GLY A 191 -11.02 10.22 -0.01
N ALA A 192 -11.58 9.00 0.07
CA ALA A 192 -11.57 8.21 1.30
C ALA A 192 -10.16 7.83 1.79
N GLN A 193 -9.17 7.82 0.90
CA GLN A 193 -7.78 7.50 1.25
C GLN A 193 -7.16 8.51 2.22
N LEU A 194 -7.69 9.74 2.31
CA LEU A 194 -7.21 10.74 3.25
C LEU A 194 -7.43 10.34 4.70
N GLY A 195 -8.55 9.67 5.03
CA GLY A 195 -8.78 9.16 6.39
C GLY A 195 -7.76 8.09 6.78
N VAL A 196 -7.25 7.33 5.81
CA VAL A 196 -6.17 6.35 6.03
C VAL A 196 -4.83 7.05 6.25
N LEU A 197 -4.53 8.08 5.45
CA LEU A 197 -3.30 8.85 5.58
C LEU A 197 -3.26 9.69 6.85
N GLU A 198 -4.39 10.20 7.32
CA GLU A 198 -4.51 10.90 8.60
C GLU A 198 -4.15 9.96 9.76
N GLN A 199 -4.71 8.75 9.80
CA GLN A 199 -4.32 7.74 10.80
C GLN A 199 -2.84 7.36 10.69
N ALA A 200 -2.28 7.31 9.49
CA ALA A 200 -0.84 7.07 9.30
C ALA A 200 0.00 8.24 9.83
N CYS A 201 -0.46 9.48 9.69
CA CYS A 201 0.17 10.66 10.26
C CYS A 201 0.13 10.66 11.79
N GLU A 202 -0.98 10.21 12.39
CA GLU A 202 -1.11 10.06 13.85
C GLU A 202 -0.18 8.97 14.39
N ASP A 203 -0.10 7.83 13.71
CA ASP A 203 0.81 6.75 14.09
C ASP A 203 2.27 7.21 13.97
N ALA A 204 2.66 7.85 12.86
CA ALA A 204 4.02 8.36 12.67
C ALA A 204 4.40 9.45 13.69
N ALA A 205 3.44 10.24 14.17
CA ALA A 205 3.70 11.25 15.18
C ALA A 205 4.12 10.65 16.54
N LYS A 206 3.71 9.41 16.85
CA LYS A 206 4.15 8.70 18.06
C LYS A 206 5.65 8.38 18.00
N ASP A 207 6.16 8.13 16.81
CA ASP A 207 7.59 7.98 16.51
C ASP A 207 8.35 9.30 16.40
N GLY A 208 7.69 10.44 16.65
CA GLY A 208 8.29 11.77 16.50
C GLY A 208 8.43 12.24 15.05
N ILE A 209 7.73 11.62 14.09
CA ILE A 209 7.77 11.99 12.67
C ILE A 209 6.64 12.98 12.35
N SER A 210 7.02 14.14 11.82
CA SER A 210 6.14 15.25 11.47
C SER A 210 5.66 15.17 10.01
N CYS A 211 4.54 14.50 9.80
CA CYS A 211 3.91 14.34 8.48
C CYS A 211 3.06 15.56 8.05
N GLU A 212 3.35 16.12 6.88
CA GLU A 212 2.48 17.07 6.17
C GLU A 212 1.51 16.30 5.28
N LEU A 213 0.20 16.52 5.44
CA LEU A 213 -0.83 15.82 4.69
C LEU A 213 -1.57 16.78 3.76
N ILE A 214 -1.67 16.40 2.48
CA ILE A 214 -2.29 17.17 1.41
C ILE A 214 -3.46 16.39 0.81
N ASP A 215 -4.64 17.02 0.80
CA ASP A 215 -5.76 16.63 -0.06
C ASP A 215 -5.60 17.30 -1.43
N LEU A 216 -5.44 16.47 -2.45
CA LEU A 216 -5.24 16.97 -3.81
C LEU A 216 -6.51 17.60 -4.41
N ARG A 217 -7.70 17.12 -4.00
CA ARG A 217 -9.05 17.53 -4.46
C ARG A 217 -9.31 17.39 -5.98
N THR A 218 -8.51 18.04 -6.81
CA THR A 218 -8.58 18.00 -8.28
C THR A 218 -7.38 17.25 -8.84
N LEU A 219 -7.62 16.22 -9.65
CA LEU A 219 -6.54 15.47 -10.29
C LEU A 219 -6.08 16.07 -11.62
N ILE A 220 -7.00 16.66 -12.38
CA ILE A 220 -6.65 17.35 -13.62
C ILE A 220 -7.45 18.66 -13.79
N PRO A 221 -6.78 19.79 -14.04
CA PRO A 221 -5.37 20.06 -13.70
C PRO A 221 -5.16 19.97 -12.18
N TRP A 222 -4.10 19.28 -11.74
CA TRP A 222 -3.74 19.21 -10.31
C TRP A 222 -2.81 20.34 -9.90
N ASP A 223 -2.81 20.64 -8.61
CA ASP A 223 -2.01 21.69 -7.99
C ASP A 223 -0.55 21.24 -7.78
N ARG A 224 0.24 21.35 -8.85
CA ARG A 224 1.67 20.98 -8.85
C ARG A 224 2.47 21.85 -7.89
N GLU A 225 2.14 23.13 -7.84
CA GLU A 225 2.89 24.15 -7.12
C GLU A 225 2.79 23.93 -5.60
N MET A 226 1.61 23.58 -5.09
CA MET A 226 1.44 23.26 -3.67
C MET A 226 2.23 22.01 -3.26
N VAL A 227 2.16 20.94 -4.06
CA VAL A 227 2.89 19.70 -3.74
C VAL A 227 4.40 19.92 -3.85
N GLU A 228 4.86 20.65 -4.88
CA GLU A 228 6.27 21.03 -5.05
C GLU A 228 6.78 21.82 -3.83
N ALA A 229 6.02 22.83 -3.38
CA ALA A 229 6.38 23.64 -2.21
C ALA A 229 6.48 22.79 -0.93
N SER A 230 5.55 21.85 -0.74
CA SER A 230 5.56 20.95 0.42
C SER A 230 6.75 19.99 0.39
N VAL A 231 6.99 19.32 -0.74
CA VAL A 231 8.12 18.38 -0.89
C VAL A 231 9.46 19.10 -0.79
N SER A 232 9.53 20.33 -1.27
CA SER A 232 10.73 21.15 -1.15
C SER A 232 11.10 21.49 0.28
N LYS A 233 10.11 21.52 1.17
CA LYS A 233 10.28 21.73 2.60
C LYS A 233 10.63 20.42 3.33
N THR A 234 9.97 19.32 2.98
CA THR A 234 10.08 18.04 3.72
C THR A 234 11.15 17.09 3.19
N GLY A 235 11.55 17.24 1.92
CA GLY A 235 12.52 16.38 1.24
C GLY A 235 12.03 14.96 0.92
N LYS A 236 10.82 14.57 1.33
CA LYS A 236 10.29 13.20 1.14
C LYS A 236 8.82 13.25 0.73
N LEU A 237 8.42 12.36 -0.17
CA LEU A 237 7.05 12.26 -0.67
C LEU A 237 6.54 10.82 -0.62
N LEU A 238 5.32 10.65 -0.10
CA LEU A 238 4.51 9.45 -0.24
C LEU A 238 3.18 9.80 -0.90
N VAL A 239 2.82 9.08 -1.96
CA VAL A 239 1.53 9.21 -2.63
C VAL A 239 0.69 7.96 -2.40
N SER A 240 -0.59 8.11 -2.08
CA SER A 240 -1.47 6.96 -1.84
C SER A 240 -2.86 7.16 -2.44
N HIS A 241 -3.36 6.12 -3.10
CA HIS A 241 -4.69 6.07 -3.72
C HIS A 241 -5.18 4.63 -3.87
N GLU A 242 -6.50 4.43 -3.88
CA GLU A 242 -7.13 3.08 -3.93
C GLU A 242 -6.91 2.35 -5.25
N ALA A 243 -6.78 3.09 -6.36
CA ALA A 243 -6.57 2.53 -7.69
C ALA A 243 -5.28 1.69 -7.78
N PRO A 244 -5.17 0.75 -8.74
CA PRO A 244 -3.96 -0.02 -9.00
C PRO A 244 -2.69 0.85 -9.11
N ILE A 245 -1.57 0.31 -8.64
CA ILE A 245 -0.28 1.00 -8.63
C ILE A 245 0.24 1.27 -10.05
N THR A 246 0.03 0.36 -10.99
CA THR A 246 0.49 0.53 -12.37
C THR A 246 -0.45 1.45 -13.14
N GLY A 247 0.11 2.51 -13.73
CA GLY A 247 -0.67 3.51 -14.48
C GLY A 247 -1.57 4.41 -13.63
N GLY A 248 -1.65 4.18 -12.32
CA GLY A 248 -2.38 5.04 -11.39
C GLY A 248 -1.83 6.47 -11.34
N PHE A 249 -2.66 7.42 -10.95
CA PHE A 249 -2.32 8.85 -10.99
C PHE A 249 -1.13 9.22 -10.09
N GLY A 250 -0.83 8.42 -9.06
CA GLY A 250 0.38 8.58 -8.26
C GLY A 250 1.68 8.46 -9.06
N ALA A 251 1.68 7.81 -10.23
CA ALA A 251 2.83 7.77 -11.12
C ALA A 251 3.14 9.14 -11.75
N GLU A 252 2.12 9.89 -12.20
CA GLU A 252 2.27 11.24 -12.76
C GLU A 252 2.80 12.21 -11.69
N ILE A 253 2.27 12.13 -10.48
CA ILE A 253 2.75 12.94 -9.34
C ILE A 253 4.21 12.62 -9.05
N ALA A 254 4.55 11.33 -8.93
CA ALA A 254 5.92 10.90 -8.64
C ALA A 254 6.91 11.33 -9.73
N ALA A 255 6.56 11.18 -11.01
CA ALA A 255 7.38 11.63 -12.13
C ALA A 255 7.57 13.16 -12.10
N SER A 256 6.47 13.91 -12.01
CA SER A 256 6.52 15.37 -12.04
C SER A 256 7.30 15.96 -10.86
N ILE A 257 7.14 15.40 -9.66
CA ILE A 257 7.90 15.84 -8.48
C ILE A 257 9.36 15.43 -8.57
N THR A 258 9.68 14.25 -9.11
CA THR A 258 11.07 13.85 -9.32
C THR A 258 11.78 14.84 -10.25
N GLU A 259 11.12 15.26 -11.34
CA GLU A 259 11.67 16.26 -12.26
C GLU A 259 11.87 17.63 -11.61
N ARG A 260 10.89 18.09 -10.81
CA ARG A 260 10.86 19.43 -10.22
C ARG A 260 11.69 19.57 -8.96
N CYS A 261 11.75 18.51 -8.16
CA CYS A 261 12.37 18.49 -6.82
C CYS A 261 13.60 17.59 -6.75
N PHE A 262 14.19 17.18 -7.89
CA PHE A 262 15.29 16.20 -7.94
C PHE A 262 16.39 16.43 -6.90
N GLN A 263 16.85 17.68 -6.76
CA GLN A 263 17.93 18.05 -5.82
C GLN A 263 17.48 18.14 -4.35
N ARG A 264 16.18 18.16 -4.09
CA ARG A 264 15.59 18.29 -2.75
C ARG A 264 15.11 16.95 -2.19
N LEU A 265 14.98 15.93 -3.03
CA LEU A 265 14.53 14.61 -2.61
C LEU A 265 15.64 13.89 -1.82
N GLU A 266 15.38 13.62 -0.55
CA GLU A 266 16.24 12.84 0.34
C GLU A 266 16.01 11.32 0.18
N ALA A 267 14.88 10.94 -0.40
CA ALA A 267 14.50 9.55 -0.65
C ALA A 267 13.65 9.44 -1.93
N PRO A 268 13.61 8.26 -2.58
CA PRO A 268 12.71 8.03 -3.69
C PRO A 268 11.25 8.27 -3.30
N VAL A 269 10.46 8.82 -4.22
CA VAL A 269 9.02 8.99 -4.02
C VAL A 269 8.36 7.63 -3.80
N ALA A 270 7.73 7.45 -2.65
CA ALA A 270 7.01 6.22 -2.31
C ALA A 270 5.58 6.26 -2.85
N ARG A 271 5.07 5.11 -3.31
CA ARG A 271 3.68 4.95 -3.75
C ARG A 271 3.04 3.77 -3.04
N VAL A 272 1.95 4.02 -2.32
CA VAL A 272 1.19 2.99 -1.58
C VAL A 272 -0.21 2.93 -2.15
N CYS A 273 -0.47 1.97 -3.04
CA CYS A 273 -1.69 1.93 -3.84
C CYS A 273 -2.41 0.57 -3.79
N GLY A 274 -3.53 0.45 -4.49
CA GLY A 274 -4.15 -0.82 -4.83
C GLY A 274 -3.18 -1.74 -5.59
N LEU A 275 -3.39 -3.05 -5.49
CA LEU A 275 -2.56 -4.02 -6.21
C LEU A 275 -2.92 -4.03 -7.71
N ASP A 276 -2.00 -4.53 -8.55
CA ASP A 276 -2.22 -4.74 -9.98
C ASP A 276 -3.09 -5.97 -10.25
N THR A 277 -4.30 -5.93 -9.71
CA THR A 277 -5.34 -6.94 -9.88
C THR A 277 -6.69 -6.24 -10.06
N PRO A 278 -7.69 -6.92 -10.65
CA PRO A 278 -9.09 -6.49 -10.49
C PRO A 278 -9.44 -6.35 -9.00
N PHE A 279 -10.36 -5.44 -8.70
CA PHE A 279 -10.77 -5.17 -7.32
C PHE A 279 -11.51 -6.41 -6.73
N PRO A 280 -11.01 -7.06 -5.67
CA PRO A 280 -11.58 -8.31 -5.20
C PRO A 280 -12.80 -8.12 -4.28
N LEU A 281 -13.68 -9.12 -4.19
CA LEU A 281 -14.80 -9.11 -3.25
C LEU A 281 -14.34 -9.44 -1.81
N VAL A 282 -13.95 -10.70 -1.56
CA VAL A 282 -13.61 -11.17 -0.20
C VAL A 282 -12.23 -10.69 0.25
N TYR A 283 -11.34 -10.38 -0.70
CA TYR A 283 -9.97 -9.98 -0.42
C TYR A 283 -9.77 -8.46 -0.35
N GLU A 284 -10.85 -7.67 -0.26
CA GLU A 284 -10.79 -6.21 -0.27
C GLU A 284 -9.84 -5.67 0.81
N THR A 285 -9.90 -6.20 2.03
CA THR A 285 -9.02 -5.81 3.14
C THR A 285 -7.53 -6.01 2.85
N PHE A 286 -7.17 -7.02 2.03
CA PHE A 286 -5.79 -7.29 1.62
C PHE A 286 -5.37 -6.46 0.40
N TYR A 287 -6.34 -6.09 -0.44
CA TYR A 287 -6.13 -5.28 -1.63
C TYR A 287 -5.92 -3.81 -1.30
N MET A 288 -6.67 -3.27 -0.34
CA MET A 288 -6.71 -1.83 -0.08
C MET A 288 -5.39 -1.29 0.51
N PRO A 289 -4.92 -0.10 0.07
CA PRO A 289 -3.79 0.60 0.67
C PRO A 289 -4.12 1.11 2.08
N THR A 290 -4.20 0.21 3.04
CA THR A 290 -4.46 0.55 4.44
C THR A 290 -3.23 1.21 5.10
N LYS A 291 -3.42 1.84 6.26
CA LYS A 291 -2.34 2.46 7.06
C LYS A 291 -1.19 1.51 7.44
N ASN A 292 -1.40 0.21 7.27
CA ASN A 292 -0.44 -0.84 7.58
C ASN A 292 0.21 -1.46 6.34
N LYS A 293 -0.13 -0.99 5.13
CA LYS A 293 0.38 -1.51 3.86
C LYS A 293 1.72 -0.86 3.50
N GLY A 294 2.76 -1.30 4.19
CA GLY A 294 4.15 -1.20 3.77
C GLY A 294 4.74 -2.62 3.74
N PRO A 295 5.86 -2.88 3.04
CA PRO A 295 6.48 -4.19 3.09
C PRO A 295 7.00 -4.44 4.52
N LYS A 296 6.42 -5.41 5.22
CA LYS A 296 6.77 -5.75 6.61
C LYS A 296 8.00 -6.67 6.62
N PHE A 297 9.17 -6.09 6.80
CA PHE A 297 10.42 -6.83 6.93
C PHE A 297 10.85 -6.93 8.39
N ALA A 298 11.12 -8.14 8.87
CA ALA A 298 11.98 -8.38 10.02
C ALA A 298 13.29 -8.98 9.50
N VAL A 299 14.40 -8.24 9.64
CA VAL A 299 15.73 -8.67 9.17
C VAL A 299 16.62 -8.94 10.38
N VAL A 300 17.07 -10.18 10.58
CA VAL A 300 18.04 -10.50 11.66
C VAL A 300 19.47 -10.32 11.14
N LYS A 301 20.20 -9.32 11.66
CA LYS A 301 21.62 -9.08 11.35
C LYS A 301 22.49 -9.33 12.59
N HIS A 302 23.67 -9.95 12.40
CA HIS A 302 24.72 -10.05 13.41
C HIS A 302 25.82 -9.02 13.07
N THR A 303 26.24 -8.19 14.03
CA THR A 303 27.34 -7.21 13.86
C THR A 303 28.33 -7.32 15.02
N GLU A 304 29.62 -7.48 14.72
CA GLU A 304 30.72 -7.56 15.71
C GLU A 304 31.31 -6.18 16.10
N ARG A 305 30.60 -5.08 15.85
CA ARG A 305 30.99 -3.74 16.33
C ARG A 305 30.09 -3.29 17.46
N LYS A 306 30.69 -2.74 18.52
CA LYS A 306 30.05 -2.02 19.63
C LYS A 306 29.26 -0.81 19.12
N GLU A 307 28.07 -1.04 18.61
CA GLU A 307 27.00 -0.06 18.57
C GLU A 307 25.75 -0.75 19.09
N ALA A 308 25.55 -0.68 20.41
CA ALA A 308 24.25 -0.92 21.00
C ALA A 308 23.35 0.25 20.57
N GLY A 309 22.67 0.09 19.44
CA GLY A 309 21.77 1.09 18.88
C GLY A 309 20.46 0.46 18.45
N ARG A 310 19.35 0.88 19.06
CA ARG A 310 18.03 0.75 18.44
C ARG A 310 18.05 1.64 17.19
N ASN A 311 18.24 1.07 16.02
CA ASN A 311 17.88 1.77 14.79
C ASN A 311 16.37 1.65 14.63
N SER A 312 15.65 2.65 15.15
CA SER A 312 14.21 2.79 14.98
C SER A 312 13.91 3.19 13.53
N LEU A 313 13.74 2.19 12.66
CA LEU A 313 12.70 2.31 11.64
C LEU A 313 11.39 2.27 12.44
N GLY A 314 10.56 3.33 12.39
CA GLY A 314 9.45 3.62 13.32
C GLY A 314 8.55 2.43 13.69
N GLU A 315 7.75 2.57 14.76
CA GLU A 315 6.96 1.61 15.58
C GLU A 315 6.36 0.36 14.89
N LYS A 316 6.36 0.24 13.56
CA LYS A 316 5.90 -0.92 12.76
C LYS A 316 7.01 -1.67 12.00
N HIS A 317 8.29 -1.30 12.16
CA HIS A 317 9.45 -2.00 11.60
C HIS A 317 10.59 -2.14 12.62
N THR A 318 10.40 -2.92 13.66
CA THR A 318 11.48 -3.21 14.61
C THR A 318 12.46 -4.22 14.02
N VAL A 319 13.68 -3.78 13.71
CA VAL A 319 14.83 -4.64 13.47
C VAL A 319 15.55 -4.85 14.80
N GLU A 320 15.23 -5.95 15.47
CA GLU A 320 15.92 -6.38 16.69
C GLU A 320 17.19 -7.14 16.30
N THR A 321 18.35 -6.60 16.67
CA THR A 321 19.66 -7.26 16.49
C THR A 321 20.17 -7.69 17.86
N VAL A 322 20.50 -8.98 17.99
CA VAL A 322 21.00 -9.54 19.26
C VAL A 322 22.38 -10.16 19.03
N GLU A 323 23.28 -9.86 19.96
CA GLU A 323 24.73 -10.14 19.94
C GLU A 323 25.07 -11.65 19.97
N ALA A 324 24.12 -12.55 20.26
CA ALA A 324 24.39 -13.98 20.45
C ALA A 324 23.20 -14.89 20.09
N ILE A 325 22.89 -15.00 18.81
CA ILE A 325 21.92 -15.98 18.27
C ILE A 325 22.35 -17.45 18.44
N SER A 326 23.61 -17.73 18.82
CA SER A 326 24.08 -19.08 19.13
C SER A 326 23.60 -19.59 20.50
N ILE A 327 22.91 -18.75 21.29
CA ILE A 327 22.38 -19.05 22.62
C ILE A 327 20.84 -18.97 22.58
N LEU A 328 20.17 -20.03 23.08
CA LEU A 328 18.69 -20.15 23.04
C LEU A 328 17.98 -18.97 23.70
N THR A 329 18.49 -18.48 24.83
CA THR A 329 17.90 -17.35 25.55
C THR A 329 17.90 -16.07 24.71
N GLY A 330 18.94 -15.84 23.90
CA GLY A 330 19.03 -14.69 23.00
C GLY A 330 18.01 -14.76 21.86
N VAL A 331 17.78 -15.96 21.30
CA VAL A 331 16.77 -16.14 20.24
C VAL A 331 15.35 -15.97 20.77
N ARG A 332 15.05 -16.50 21.97
CA ARG A 332 13.72 -16.31 22.58
C ARG A 332 13.45 -14.84 22.88
N ALA A 333 14.41 -14.15 23.49
CA ALA A 333 14.30 -12.72 23.75
C ALA A 333 14.04 -11.92 22.46
N LEU A 334 14.64 -12.31 21.33
CA LEU A 334 14.39 -11.69 20.03
C LEU A 334 12.94 -11.89 19.54
N PHE A 335 12.39 -13.10 19.70
CA PHE A 335 10.98 -13.36 19.37
C PHE A 335 10.04 -12.65 20.35
N ASP A 336 10.33 -12.68 21.65
CA ASP A 336 9.55 -11.99 22.69
C ASP A 336 9.52 -10.48 22.44
N ALA A 337 10.66 -9.89 22.07
CA ALA A 337 10.77 -8.47 21.75
C ALA A 337 10.04 -8.11 20.45
N ALA A 338 10.15 -8.95 19.40
CA ALA A 338 9.39 -8.77 18.17
C ALA A 338 7.87 -8.85 18.44
N GLU A 339 7.40 -9.85 19.18
CA GLU A 339 5.99 -10.00 19.55
C GLU A 339 5.49 -8.82 20.40
N SER A 340 6.31 -8.36 21.35
CA SER A 340 6.01 -7.18 22.16
C SER A 340 5.95 -5.90 21.32
N ALA A 341 6.80 -5.77 20.31
CA ALA A 341 6.84 -4.58 19.46
C ALA A 341 5.67 -4.52 18.47
N PHE A 342 5.23 -5.68 17.95
CA PHE A 342 4.20 -5.73 16.90
C PHE A 342 2.77 -5.98 17.42
N GLY A 343 2.58 -6.31 18.71
CA GLY A 343 1.27 -6.49 19.35
C GLY A 343 0.45 -7.69 18.84
N ALA A 344 0.92 -8.36 17.79
CA ALA A 344 0.44 -9.62 17.25
C ALA A 344 1.66 -10.54 17.08
N GLY A 345 1.46 -11.87 17.18
CA GLY A 345 2.54 -12.85 17.04
C GLY A 345 3.40 -12.62 15.79
N ALA A 346 4.68 -12.95 15.83
CA ALA A 346 5.55 -12.82 14.65
C ALA A 346 4.99 -13.65 13.49
N HIS A 347 4.99 -13.12 12.26
CA HIS A 347 4.50 -13.82 11.06
C HIS A 347 5.65 -14.22 10.11
N ILE A 348 6.77 -13.50 10.18
CA ILE A 348 7.88 -13.65 9.23
C ILE A 348 9.17 -13.82 10.03
N LEU A 349 9.96 -14.84 9.67
CA LEU A 349 11.34 -14.98 10.10
C LEU A 349 12.27 -14.87 8.88
N VAL A 350 13.25 -13.97 8.94
CA VAL A 350 14.41 -13.97 8.03
C VAL A 350 15.69 -14.30 8.82
N ALA A 351 16.14 -15.55 8.73
CA ALA A 351 17.37 -16.01 9.36
C ALA A 351 18.58 -15.70 8.45
N ASN A 352 19.19 -14.52 8.64
CA ASN A 352 20.26 -14.02 7.75
C ASN A 352 21.68 -14.07 8.35
N ALA A 353 21.83 -14.37 9.63
CA ALA A 353 23.14 -14.33 10.25
C ALA A 353 24.15 -15.31 9.62
N GLY A 354 25.39 -14.84 9.50
CA GLY A 354 26.49 -15.59 8.92
C GLY A 354 27.82 -14.96 9.27
N VAL A 355 28.84 -15.79 9.42
CA VAL A 355 30.26 -15.41 9.46
C VAL A 355 31.03 -16.30 8.50
N LEU A 356 32.11 -15.76 7.98
CA LEU A 356 33.02 -16.41 7.04
C LEU A 356 34.45 -16.10 7.50
N ASP A 357 35.31 -17.12 7.46
CA ASP A 357 36.74 -16.95 7.74
C ASP A 357 37.41 -16.24 6.55
N ASP A 358 37.91 -15.03 6.79
CA ASP A 358 38.53 -14.17 5.78
C ASP A 358 39.93 -14.63 5.36
N ARG A 359 40.50 -15.63 6.05
CA ARG A 359 41.76 -16.28 5.65
C ARG A 359 41.55 -17.40 4.62
N TYR A 360 40.30 -17.81 4.39
CA TYR A 360 39.93 -18.89 3.46
C TYR A 360 40.78 -20.17 3.61
N PRO A 361 40.93 -20.74 4.82
CA PRO A 361 41.83 -21.85 5.04
C PRO A 361 41.37 -23.11 4.30
N HIS A 362 42.31 -23.85 3.71
CA HIS A 362 42.05 -25.22 3.28
C HIS A 362 41.59 -26.08 4.46
N LEU A 363 40.78 -27.10 4.18
CA LEU A 363 40.20 -27.99 5.20
C LEU A 363 41.24 -28.53 6.20
N ALA A 364 42.42 -28.95 5.72
CA ALA A 364 43.48 -29.49 6.58
C ALA A 364 44.07 -28.46 7.57
N ASN A 365 43.91 -27.17 7.27
CA ASN A 365 44.49 -26.06 8.02
C ASN A 365 43.43 -25.25 8.78
N THR A 366 42.16 -25.64 8.72
CA THR A 366 41.08 -24.96 9.46
C THR A 366 41.21 -25.29 10.95
N PRO A 367 41.50 -24.31 11.83
CA PRO A 367 41.54 -24.57 13.26
C PRO A 367 40.17 -24.98 13.79
N THR A 368 40.12 -25.93 14.72
CA THR A 368 38.85 -26.41 15.29
C THR A 368 38.03 -25.28 15.91
N ALA A 369 38.68 -24.30 16.55
CA ALA A 369 37.99 -23.13 17.12
C ALA A 369 37.25 -22.29 16.06
N ASP A 370 37.82 -22.12 14.87
CA ASP A 370 37.22 -21.34 13.79
C ASP A 370 36.10 -22.12 13.09
N PHE A 371 36.26 -23.44 12.97
CA PHE A 371 35.19 -24.35 12.56
C PHE A 371 34.02 -24.28 13.53
N ASP A 372 34.28 -24.43 14.84
CA ASP A 372 33.26 -24.40 15.89
C ASP A 372 32.53 -23.05 15.92
N ARG A 373 33.26 -21.93 15.76
CA ARG A 373 32.66 -20.60 15.64
C ARG A 373 31.73 -20.50 14.43
N THR A 374 32.17 -20.97 13.26
CA THR A 374 31.38 -20.97 12.03
C THR A 374 30.11 -21.80 12.20
N ILE A 375 30.21 -23.00 12.78
CA ILE A 375 29.06 -23.87 13.04
C ILE A 375 28.13 -23.28 14.10
N ALA A 376 28.66 -22.72 15.18
CA ALA A 376 27.88 -22.12 16.25
C ALA A 376 27.01 -20.94 15.75
N ILE A 377 27.55 -20.11 14.85
CA ILE A 377 26.84 -18.95 14.33
C ILE A 377 25.94 -19.35 13.15
N ASN A 378 26.51 -19.93 12.10
CA ASN A 378 25.81 -20.13 10.83
C ASN A 378 24.78 -21.26 10.90
N LEU A 379 25.09 -22.33 11.63
CA LEU A 379 24.24 -23.52 11.70
C LEU A 379 23.40 -23.53 12.99
N ARG A 380 24.05 -23.50 14.16
CA ARG A 380 23.32 -23.57 15.43
C ARG A 380 22.43 -22.34 15.63
N GLY A 381 22.91 -21.14 15.29
CA GLY A 381 22.09 -19.92 15.33
C GLY A 381 20.85 -20.02 14.43
N ALA A 382 21.05 -20.44 13.18
CA ALA A 382 19.92 -20.67 12.26
C ALA A 382 18.94 -21.73 12.80
N PHE A 383 19.44 -22.87 13.29
CA PHE A 383 18.60 -23.90 13.90
C PHE A 383 17.71 -23.37 15.03
N LEU A 384 18.29 -22.57 15.95
CA LEU A 384 17.54 -22.02 17.07
C LEU A 384 16.43 -21.06 16.58
N CYS A 385 16.74 -20.19 15.62
CA CYS A 385 15.74 -19.30 15.00
C CYS A 385 14.63 -20.08 14.29
N LEU A 386 14.99 -21.06 13.45
CA LEU A 386 14.03 -21.89 12.72
C LEU A 386 13.12 -22.66 13.67
N ARG A 387 13.68 -23.23 14.75
CA ARG A 387 12.92 -23.94 15.77
C ARG A 387 11.94 -23.03 16.50
N GLU A 388 12.36 -21.82 16.86
CA GLU A 388 11.49 -20.88 17.55
C GLU A 388 10.35 -20.41 16.63
N ALA A 389 10.65 -20.09 15.36
CA ALA A 389 9.62 -19.76 14.37
C ALA A 389 8.62 -20.90 14.14
N ALA A 390 9.08 -22.14 13.99
CA ALA A 390 8.20 -23.28 13.79
C ALA A 390 7.20 -23.48 14.95
N ASN A 391 7.56 -23.06 16.16
CA ASN A 391 6.70 -23.15 17.35
C ASN A 391 5.79 -21.94 17.54
N ARG A 392 6.20 -20.74 17.10
CA ARG A 392 5.52 -19.48 17.42
C ARG A 392 4.73 -18.86 16.28
N LEU A 393 5.15 -19.06 15.02
CA LEU A 393 4.46 -18.45 13.89
C LEU A 393 3.00 -18.94 13.83
N PRO A 394 2.04 -18.05 13.55
CA PRO A 394 0.62 -18.39 13.55
C PRO A 394 0.29 -19.42 12.46
N ARG A 395 -0.56 -20.38 12.83
CA ARG A 395 -1.07 -21.42 11.94
C ARG A 395 -2.34 -20.92 11.23
N GLY A 396 -2.56 -21.36 9.99
CA GLY A 396 -3.77 -21.05 9.22
C GLY A 396 -3.58 -20.06 8.07
N GLY A 397 -2.39 -19.47 7.92
CA GLY A 397 -2.01 -18.61 6.80
C GLY A 397 -1.08 -17.48 7.23
N GLY A 398 -0.30 -16.94 6.30
CA GLY A 398 0.57 -15.76 6.51
C GLY A 398 1.94 -16.01 7.14
N GLY A 399 2.23 -17.20 7.67
CA GLY A 399 3.55 -17.53 8.22
C GLY A 399 4.62 -17.74 7.13
N ARG A 400 5.76 -17.06 7.22
CA ARG A 400 6.86 -17.14 6.24
C ARG A 400 8.20 -17.32 6.94
N ILE A 401 8.97 -18.32 6.53
CA ILE A 401 10.33 -18.55 7.02
C ILE A 401 11.30 -18.49 5.83
N VAL A 402 12.28 -17.59 5.91
CA VAL A 402 13.33 -17.43 4.90
C VAL A 402 14.68 -17.56 5.59
N ALA A 403 15.52 -18.49 5.13
CA ALA A 403 16.91 -18.57 5.58
C ALA A 403 17.85 -18.09 4.47
N ILE A 404 18.83 -17.24 4.84
CA ILE A 404 19.87 -16.83 3.90
C ILE A 404 21.02 -17.83 3.96
N THR A 405 21.16 -18.58 2.88
CA THR A 405 22.24 -19.55 2.67
C THR A 405 23.30 -18.93 1.78
N SER A 406 23.86 -19.67 0.82
CA SER A 406 24.86 -19.12 -0.09
C SER A 406 25.00 -20.01 -1.32
N SER A 407 25.21 -19.39 -2.47
CA SER A 407 25.49 -20.11 -3.72
C SER A 407 26.79 -20.92 -3.67
N VAL A 408 27.67 -20.72 -2.68
CA VAL A 408 28.86 -21.56 -2.45
C VAL A 408 28.52 -23.02 -2.16
N VAL A 409 27.29 -23.32 -1.72
CA VAL A 409 26.79 -24.70 -1.59
C VAL A 409 26.70 -25.40 -2.95
N ALA A 410 26.51 -24.63 -4.03
CA ALA A 410 26.55 -25.14 -5.40
C ALA A 410 27.93 -25.02 -6.04
N SER A 411 28.64 -23.90 -5.86
CA SER A 411 29.93 -23.66 -6.53
C SER A 411 31.13 -24.34 -5.86
N LEU A 412 31.03 -24.72 -4.58
CA LEU A 412 32.06 -25.44 -3.82
C LEU A 412 33.50 -24.87 -3.96
N PRO A 413 33.72 -23.55 -3.80
CA PRO A 413 35.05 -22.96 -3.97
C PRO A 413 36.05 -23.42 -2.90
N LEU A 414 37.33 -23.46 -3.26
CA LEU A 414 38.43 -23.79 -2.35
C LEU A 414 38.49 -22.77 -1.19
N GLY A 415 38.79 -23.25 0.03
CA GLY A 415 38.91 -22.40 1.22
C GLY A 415 37.60 -22.10 1.95
N TYR A 416 36.46 -22.59 1.45
CA TYR A 416 35.13 -22.35 2.04
C TYR A 416 34.55 -23.57 2.77
N SER A 417 35.32 -24.63 3.02
CA SER A 417 34.79 -25.93 3.48
C SER A 417 33.85 -25.84 4.69
N ALA A 418 34.28 -25.20 5.78
CA ALA A 418 33.48 -25.02 6.99
C ALA A 418 32.23 -24.17 6.76
N TYR A 419 32.37 -23.07 6.01
CA TYR A 419 31.28 -22.17 5.65
C TYR A 419 30.23 -22.87 4.79
N THR A 420 30.66 -23.52 3.70
CA THR A 420 29.84 -24.31 2.79
C THR A 420 29.09 -25.41 3.54
N ALA A 421 29.77 -26.17 4.40
CA ALA A 421 29.12 -27.18 5.23
C ALA A 421 28.03 -26.59 6.13
N SER A 422 28.31 -25.44 6.77
CA SER A 422 27.33 -24.77 7.63
C SER A 422 26.08 -24.32 6.87
N LYS A 423 26.23 -23.75 5.66
CA LYS A 423 25.11 -23.27 4.85
C LYS A 423 24.34 -24.42 4.19
N ALA A 424 25.02 -25.48 3.77
CA ALA A 424 24.38 -26.69 3.23
C ALA A 424 23.49 -27.38 4.26
N ALA A 425 23.94 -27.42 5.53
CA ALA A 425 23.13 -27.95 6.63
C ALA A 425 21.85 -27.13 6.85
N VAL A 426 21.91 -25.80 6.72
CA VAL A 426 20.71 -24.93 6.78
C VAL A 426 19.74 -25.22 5.64
N GLU A 427 20.22 -25.41 4.40
CA GLU A 427 19.37 -25.79 3.27
C GLU A 427 18.64 -27.11 3.53
N ALA A 428 19.34 -28.11 4.07
CA ALA A 428 18.74 -29.40 4.42
C ALA A 428 17.67 -29.26 5.53
N MET A 429 17.95 -28.48 6.58
CA MET A 429 17.00 -28.24 7.67
C MET A 429 15.73 -27.56 7.17
N VAL A 430 15.85 -26.46 6.41
CA VAL A 430 14.69 -25.69 5.92
C VAL A 430 13.81 -26.54 5.01
N ARG A 431 14.42 -27.33 4.09
CA ARG A 431 13.68 -28.22 3.18
C ARG A 431 12.95 -29.35 3.90
N THR A 432 13.50 -29.82 5.02
CA THR A 432 12.87 -30.85 5.86
C THR A 432 11.73 -30.23 6.66
N MET A 433 11.99 -29.11 7.32
CA MET A 433 11.01 -28.36 8.11
C MET A 433 9.81 -27.93 7.26
N ALA A 434 10.01 -27.54 6.00
CA ALA A 434 8.92 -27.22 5.06
C ALA A 434 7.91 -28.36 4.91
N LYS A 435 8.35 -29.62 5.03
CA LYS A 435 7.49 -30.81 5.02
C LYS A 435 6.86 -31.08 6.39
N GLU A 436 7.62 -30.88 7.46
CA GLU A 436 7.14 -31.04 8.84
C GLU A 436 6.02 -30.04 9.18
N LEU A 437 6.05 -28.85 8.58
CA LEU A 437 5.03 -27.81 8.71
C LEU A 437 3.75 -28.07 7.87
N LYS A 438 3.59 -29.28 7.32
CA LYS A 438 2.39 -29.65 6.54
C LYS A 438 1.10 -29.33 7.31
N GLY A 439 0.15 -28.70 6.61
CA GLY A 439 -1.16 -28.35 7.17
C GLY A 439 -1.19 -27.06 8.01
N THR A 440 -0.03 -26.43 8.27
CA THR A 440 0.04 -25.17 9.02
C THR A 440 -0.15 -23.92 8.14
N ARG A 441 0.00 -24.07 6.81
CA ARG A 441 0.11 -22.97 5.82
C ARG A 441 1.30 -22.01 6.05
N ILE A 442 2.31 -22.45 6.79
CA ILE A 442 3.60 -21.78 6.91
C ILE A 442 4.50 -22.28 5.77
N THR A 443 5.11 -21.36 5.02
CA THR A 443 6.13 -21.71 4.01
C THR A 443 7.54 -21.50 4.55
N ALA A 444 8.47 -22.34 4.12
CA ALA A 444 9.87 -22.26 4.51
C ALA A 444 10.79 -22.43 3.29
N ASN A 445 11.60 -21.42 2.99
CA ASN A 445 12.48 -21.38 1.82
C ASN A 445 13.88 -20.87 2.17
N CYS A 446 14.85 -21.18 1.32
CA CYS A 446 16.19 -20.60 1.36
C CYS A 446 16.36 -19.63 0.20
N VAL A 447 17.06 -18.53 0.47
CA VAL A 447 17.64 -17.67 -0.56
C VAL A 447 19.15 -17.86 -0.49
N ALA A 448 19.78 -18.18 -1.62
CA ALA A 448 21.20 -18.47 -1.74
C ALA A 448 21.89 -17.37 -2.58
N PRO A 449 22.39 -16.29 -1.96
CA PRO A 449 23.08 -15.22 -2.66
C PRO A 449 24.35 -15.68 -3.38
N GLY A 450 24.65 -15.05 -4.50
CA GLY A 450 25.97 -15.11 -5.15
C GLY A 450 26.98 -14.14 -4.53
N PRO A 451 28.03 -13.75 -5.27
CA PRO A 451 28.89 -12.63 -4.92
C PRO A 451 28.07 -11.33 -4.78
N VAL A 452 27.98 -10.80 -3.55
CA VAL A 452 27.25 -9.56 -3.24
C VAL A 452 28.19 -8.59 -2.55
N ALA A 453 28.20 -7.34 -2.98
CA ALA A 453 29.03 -6.26 -2.45
C ALA A 453 28.68 -5.97 -0.98
N THR A 454 29.39 -6.61 -0.05
CA THR A 454 29.24 -6.47 1.40
C THR A 454 30.62 -6.53 2.05
N ASP A 455 30.77 -5.97 3.25
CA ASP A 455 32.04 -6.03 4.00
C ASP A 455 32.54 -7.47 4.16
N MET A 456 31.64 -8.41 4.42
CA MET A 456 31.96 -9.85 4.51
C MET A 456 32.48 -10.42 3.20
N PHE A 457 31.97 -9.94 2.05
CA PHE A 457 32.46 -10.40 0.74
C PHE A 457 33.84 -9.83 0.43
N PHE A 458 34.11 -8.56 0.75
CA PHE A 458 35.40 -7.94 0.47
C PHE A 458 36.51 -8.37 1.45
N ALA A 459 36.16 -8.81 2.65
CA ALA A 459 37.13 -9.25 3.65
C ALA A 459 38.05 -10.37 3.14
N GLY A 460 39.37 -10.13 3.22
CA GLY A 460 40.41 -11.08 2.84
C GLY A 460 40.59 -11.30 1.33
N LYS A 461 40.00 -10.45 0.47
CA LYS A 461 40.10 -10.55 -0.98
C LYS A 461 40.80 -9.34 -1.59
N ASP A 462 41.63 -9.56 -2.61
CA ASP A 462 42.26 -8.48 -3.38
C ASP A 462 41.38 -8.00 -4.55
N ASP A 463 41.72 -6.83 -5.10
CA ASP A 463 40.98 -6.19 -6.19
C ASP A 463 40.98 -7.04 -7.48
N GLU A 464 42.05 -7.81 -7.72
CA GLU A 464 42.14 -8.69 -8.89
C GLU A 464 41.13 -9.83 -8.80
N TRP A 465 41.01 -10.46 -7.63
CA TRP A 465 40.04 -11.50 -7.36
C TRP A 465 38.60 -10.98 -7.50
N VAL A 466 38.34 -9.78 -6.97
CA VAL A 466 37.02 -9.14 -7.11
C VAL A 466 36.70 -8.89 -8.59
N ARG A 467 37.66 -8.34 -9.36
CA ARG A 467 37.51 -8.10 -10.80
C ARG A 467 37.23 -9.39 -11.56
N ARG A 468 37.97 -10.47 -11.28
CA ARG A 468 37.75 -11.80 -11.89
C ARG A 468 36.37 -12.36 -11.56
N THR A 469 35.88 -12.14 -10.35
CA THR A 469 34.55 -12.57 -9.94
C THR A 469 33.45 -11.80 -10.67
N VAL A 470 33.66 -10.50 -10.90
CA VAL A 470 32.77 -9.66 -11.72
C VAL A 470 32.77 -10.13 -13.18
N GLU A 471 33.95 -10.39 -13.76
CA GLU A 471 34.09 -10.88 -15.14
C GLU A 471 33.46 -12.26 -15.34
N ALA A 472 33.57 -13.15 -14.35
CA ALA A 472 32.97 -14.47 -14.38
C ALA A 472 31.45 -14.46 -14.14
N ASN A 473 30.89 -13.36 -13.61
CA ASN A 473 29.45 -13.24 -13.41
C ASN A 473 28.78 -12.86 -14.75
N PRO A 474 27.77 -13.61 -15.24
CA PRO A 474 27.07 -13.28 -16.48
C PRO A 474 26.44 -11.88 -16.53
N MET A 475 26.12 -11.30 -15.38
CA MET A 475 25.59 -9.93 -15.28
C MET A 475 26.68 -8.85 -15.30
N GLY A 476 27.96 -9.24 -15.35
CA GLY A 476 29.11 -8.32 -15.41
C GLY A 476 29.24 -7.41 -14.18
N ARG A 477 28.64 -7.79 -13.04
CA ARG A 477 28.66 -7.03 -11.78
C ARG A 477 28.54 -7.96 -10.58
N LEU A 478 28.92 -7.44 -9.40
CA LEU A 478 28.49 -8.01 -8.13
C LEU A 478 27.00 -7.72 -7.90
N GLY A 479 26.34 -8.59 -7.15
CA GLY A 479 25.03 -8.27 -6.58
C GLY A 479 25.13 -7.14 -5.55
N ASP A 480 24.03 -6.43 -5.35
CA ASP A 480 23.83 -5.51 -4.23
C ASP A 480 22.85 -6.15 -3.21
N PRO A 481 22.89 -5.79 -1.91
CA PRO A 481 21.90 -6.29 -0.95
C PRO A 481 20.44 -6.12 -1.40
N GLY A 482 20.13 -5.08 -2.19
CA GLY A 482 18.81 -4.89 -2.79
C GLY A 482 18.35 -6.04 -3.70
N ASP A 483 19.27 -6.65 -4.46
CA ASP A 483 18.97 -7.79 -5.33
C ASP A 483 18.48 -9.00 -4.51
N ILE A 484 19.07 -9.20 -3.33
CA ILE A 484 18.69 -10.28 -2.40
C ILE A 484 17.39 -9.94 -1.67
N ALA A 485 17.28 -8.70 -1.20
CA ALA A 485 16.11 -8.22 -0.46
C ALA A 485 14.82 -8.32 -1.29
N ALA A 486 14.89 -8.10 -2.61
CA ALA A 486 13.74 -8.23 -3.50
C ALA A 486 13.16 -9.66 -3.49
N MET A 487 14.01 -10.68 -3.57
CA MET A 487 13.59 -12.08 -3.52
C MET A 487 13.06 -12.47 -2.13
N VAL A 488 13.73 -12.01 -1.06
CA VAL A 488 13.25 -12.23 0.31
C VAL A 488 11.87 -11.60 0.49
N GLY A 489 11.67 -10.37 0.00
CA GLY A 489 10.39 -9.67 0.01
C GLY A 489 9.30 -10.43 -0.72
N PHE A 490 9.56 -10.91 -1.94
CA PHE A 490 8.63 -11.77 -2.67
C PHE A 490 8.22 -13.01 -1.86
N LEU A 491 9.19 -13.74 -1.30
CA LEU A 491 8.94 -14.92 -0.47
C LEU A 491 8.16 -14.64 0.81
N CYS A 492 8.18 -13.40 1.29
CA CYS A 492 7.41 -12.95 2.45
C CYS A 492 5.98 -12.53 2.10
N THR A 493 5.60 -12.49 0.81
CA THR A 493 4.23 -12.16 0.38
C THR A 493 3.34 -13.41 0.27
N ASP A 494 2.04 -13.19 0.12
CA ASP A 494 1.08 -14.26 -0.18
C ASP A 494 1.20 -14.77 -1.62
N ALA A 495 1.76 -13.98 -2.54
CA ALA A 495 2.04 -14.43 -3.91
C ALA A 495 3.03 -15.60 -3.96
N ALA A 496 3.86 -15.76 -2.92
CA ALA A 496 4.79 -16.87 -2.76
C ALA A 496 4.22 -18.04 -1.96
N GLU A 497 2.92 -18.09 -1.64
CA GLU A 497 2.31 -19.18 -0.84
C GLU A 497 2.54 -20.57 -1.48
N TRP A 498 2.66 -20.63 -2.82
CA TRP A 498 2.95 -21.88 -3.54
C TRP A 498 4.45 -22.20 -3.68
N THR A 499 5.33 -21.32 -3.19
CA THR A 499 6.78 -21.54 -3.16
C THR A 499 7.16 -22.04 -1.77
N ASN A 500 7.41 -23.34 -1.63
CA ASN A 500 7.75 -23.97 -0.35
C ASN A 500 8.87 -25.01 -0.49
N GLY A 501 9.78 -25.06 0.49
CA GLY A 501 10.91 -25.99 0.52
C GLY A 501 11.94 -25.76 -0.60
N GLN A 502 12.02 -24.55 -1.15
CA GLN A 502 12.91 -24.21 -2.25
C GLN A 502 14.24 -23.62 -1.78
N VAL A 503 15.29 -23.80 -2.59
CA VAL A 503 16.55 -23.06 -2.48
C VAL A 503 16.68 -22.19 -3.73
N ILE A 504 16.36 -20.91 -3.58
CA ILE A 504 16.35 -19.96 -4.69
C ILE A 504 17.70 -19.27 -4.76
N ARG A 505 18.42 -19.49 -5.85
CA ARG A 505 19.73 -18.87 -6.08
C ARG A 505 19.54 -17.49 -6.68
N VAL A 506 20.00 -16.46 -5.97
CA VAL A 506 19.97 -15.07 -6.41
C VAL A 506 21.42 -14.63 -6.58
N ASN A 507 22.00 -14.98 -7.73
CA ASN A 507 23.45 -14.94 -7.92
C ASN A 507 23.90 -14.36 -9.26
N GLY A 508 22.99 -13.77 -10.03
CA GLY A 508 23.31 -13.20 -11.35
C GLY A 508 23.75 -14.25 -12.38
N GLY A 509 23.42 -15.53 -12.17
CA GLY A 509 23.90 -16.62 -13.04
C GLY A 509 25.33 -17.05 -12.72
N TYR A 510 25.88 -16.66 -11.57
CA TYR A 510 27.15 -17.18 -11.08
C TYR A 510 27.02 -18.68 -10.76
N VAL A 511 27.31 -19.52 -11.76
CA VAL A 511 27.38 -20.98 -11.66
C VAL A 511 28.81 -21.33 -12.03
N SER A 512 29.63 -21.72 -11.04
CA SER A 512 30.95 -22.30 -11.33
C SER A 512 30.84 -23.79 -11.53
#